data_AF-A0A926N9B1-F1
#
_entry.id   AF-A0A926N9B1-F1
#
_cell.length_a   1.000
_cell.length_b   1.000
_cell.length_c   1.000
_cell.angle_alpha   90.00
_cell.angle_beta   90.00
_cell.angle_gamma   90.00
#
_symmetry.space_group_name_H-M   'P 1'
#
loop_
_entity.id
_entity.type
_entity.pdbx_description
1 polymer ?
#
loop_
_entity_poly.entity_id
_entity_poly.type
_entity_poly.pdbx_seq_one_letter_code
_entity_poly.pdbx_strand_id
1 'polypeptide(L)' 'MQLSERERGLVILALKKVLETEPSYARADEYKKLLNRLQDEQSQTDFDDAIYDGFRYDIDDV' A
#
# COMPACT_ATOMS: atom_id res chain seq x y z
N MET A 1 11.79 1.28 -11.37
CA MET A 1 10.48 0.70 -11.74
C MET A 1 9.52 1.08 -10.62
N GLN A 2 8.58 1.99 -10.87
CA GLN A 2 7.55 2.36 -9.89
C GLN A 2 6.31 1.53 -10.19
N LEU A 3 5.75 0.88 -9.17
CA LEU A 3 4.47 0.17 -9.28
C LEU A 3 3.35 1.22 -9.23
N SER A 4 2.33 1.06 -10.07
CA SER A 4 1.07 1.79 -9.89
C SER A 4 0.38 1.36 -8.59
N GLU A 5 -0.53 2.18 -8.07
CA GLU A 5 -1.31 1.86 -6.85
C GLU A 5 -1.99 0.49 -6.93
N ARG A 6 -2.59 0.18 -8.08
CA ARG A 6 -3.25 -1.10 -8.32
C ARG A 6 -2.27 -2.26 -8.29
N GLU A 7 -1.09 -2.11 -8.90
CA GLU A 7 -0.05 -3.13 -8.87
C GLU A 7 0.53 -3.30 -7.46
N ARG A 8 0.73 -2.20 -6.73
CA ARG A 8 1.19 -2.21 -5.34
C ARG A 8 0.21 -2.97 -4.43
N GLY A 9 -1.10 -2.72 -4.56
CA GLY A 9 -2.13 -3.45 -3.82
C GLY A 9 -2.11 -4.96 -4.12
N LEU A 10 -1.95 -5.35 -5.38
CA LEU A 10 -1.82 -6.76 -5.77
C LEU A 10 -0.58 -7.42 -5.17
N VAL A 11 0.56 -6.72 -5.16
CA VAL A 11 1.82 -7.22 -4.58
C VAL A 11 1.71 -7.38 -3.06
N ILE A 12 1.05 -6.45 -2.37
CA ILE A 12 0.78 -6.53 -0.92
C ILE A 12 -0.06 -7.78 -0.59
N LEU A 13 -1.13 -8.02 -1.36
CA LEU A 13 -1.99 -9.19 -1.17
C LEU A 13 -1.24 -10.50 -1.43
N ALA A 14 -0.44 -10.55 -2.50
CA ALA A 14 0.37 -11.72 -2.82
C ALA A 14 1.41 -12.01 -1.72
N LEU A 15 2.12 -10.98 -1.23
CA LEU A 15 3.11 -11.11 -0.16
C LEU A 15 2.50 -11.60 1.15
N LYS A 16 1.32 -11.07 1.54
CA LYS A 16 0.59 -11.57 2.71
C LYS A 16 0.27 -13.05 2.60
N LYS A 17 -0.28 -13.47 1.46
CA LYS A 17 -0.64 -14.88 1.22
C LYS A 17 0.58 -15.81 1.25
N VAL A 18 1.72 -15.38 0.68
CA VAL A 18 2.97 -16.15 0.73
C VAL A 18 3.47 -16.31 2.17
N LEU A 19 3.43 -15.24 2.97
CA LEU A 19 3.84 -15.27 4.37
C LEU A 19 2.92 -16.14 5.25
N GLU A 20 1.62 -16.21 4.93
CA GLU A 20 0.65 -17.06 5.62
C GLU A 20 0.78 -18.54 5.27
N THR A 21 1.08 -18.84 4.00
CA THR A 21 1.10 -20.22 3.49
C THR A 21 2.45 -20.91 3.65
N GLU A 22 3.56 -20.15 3.65
CA GLU A 22 4.92 -20.71 3.74
C GLU A 22 5.80 -19.95 4.75
N PRO A 23 5.57 -20.15 6.07
CA PRO A 23 6.33 -19.46 7.11
C PRO A 23 7.82 -19.86 7.16
N SER A 24 8.18 -21.00 6.55
CA SER A 24 9.55 -21.51 6.47
C SER A 24 10.32 -20.99 5.24
N TYR A 25 9.79 -20.03 4.50
CA TYR A 25 10.51 -19.48 3.35
C TYR A 25 11.79 -18.79 3.85
N ALA A 26 12.94 -19.15 3.26
CA ALA A 26 14.26 -18.66 3.67
C ALA A 26 14.41 -17.13 3.64
N ARG A 27 13.43 -16.41 3.10
CA ARG A 27 13.37 -14.94 2.97
C ARG A 27 12.11 -14.32 3.58
N ALA A 28 11.41 -15.01 4.49
CA ALA A 28 10.21 -14.49 5.13
C ALA A 28 10.43 -13.11 5.78
N ASP A 29 11.61 -12.87 6.36
CA ASP A 29 11.96 -11.56 6.93
C ASP A 29 12.15 -10.46 5.87
N GLU A 30 12.69 -10.79 4.70
CA GLU A 30 12.81 -9.84 3.58
C GLU A 30 11.43 -9.49 3.02
N TYR A 31 10.55 -10.47 2.90
CA TYR A 31 9.17 -10.26 2.45
C TYR A 31 8.35 -9.45 3.45
N LYS A 32 8.55 -9.64 4.75
CA LYS A 32 7.95 -8.78 5.79
C LYS A 32 8.44 -7.34 5.69
N LYS A 33 9.74 -7.12 5.51
CA LYS A 33 10.31 -5.77 5.31
C LYS A 33 9.74 -5.10 4.05
N LEU A 34 9.63 -5.85 2.96
CA LEU A 34 9.06 -5.36 1.71
C LEU A 34 7.56 -5.04 1.88
N LEU A 35 6.82 -5.91 2.56
CA LEU A 35 5.39 -5.72 2.83
C LEU A 35 5.15 -4.44 3.63
N ASN A 36 5.89 -4.24 4.74
CA ASN A 36 5.77 -3.04 5.56
C ASN A 36 6.06 -1.78 4.75
N ARG A 37 7.16 -1.78 3.97
CA ARG A 37 7.49 -0.65 3.10
C ARG A 37 6.39 -0.34 2.08
N LEU A 38 5.83 -1.36 1.43
CA LEU A 38 4.76 -1.17 0.44
C LEU A 38 3.47 -0.65 1.09
N GLN A 39 3.18 -1.07 2.33
CA GLN A 39 2.04 -0.55 3.09
C GLN A 39 2.24 0.89 3.54
N ASP A 40 3.45 1.27 3.96
CA ASP A 40 3.79 2.66 4.29
C ASP A 40 3.69 3.56 3.05
N GLU A 41 4.25 3.10 1.91
CA GLU A 41 4.16 3.82 0.64
C GLU A 41 2.72 3.92 0.12
N GLN A 42 1.86 2.94 0.40
CA GLN A 42 0.43 3.02 0.06
C GLN A 42 -0.33 3.97 1.00
N SER A 43 -0.06 3.90 2.31
CA SER A 43 -0.71 4.75 3.31
C SER A 43 -0.36 6.22 3.09
N GLN A 44 0.85 6.51 2.62
CA GLN A 44 1.27 7.86 2.27
C GLN A 44 0.56 8.38 1.02
N THR A 45 0.28 7.52 0.03
CA THR A 45 -0.53 7.88 -1.14
C THR A 45 -2.00 8.06 -0.79
N ASP A 46 -2.58 7.19 0.04
CA ASP A 46 -3.95 7.35 0.54
C ASP A 46 -4.10 8.62 1.40
N PHE A 47 -3.05 9.02 2.13
CA PHE A 47 -3.02 10.27 2.90
C PHE A 47 -2.86 11.51 2.02
N ASP A 48 -2.02 11.48 0.98
CA ASP A 48 -1.91 12.56 -0.01
C ASP A 48 -3.21 12.70 -0.82
N ASP A 49 -3.83 11.60 -1.24
CA ASP A 49 -5.10 11.63 -1.98
C ASP A 49 -6.26 12.11 -1.10
N ALA A 50 -6.29 11.71 0.19
CA ALA A 50 -7.24 12.25 1.16
C ALA A 50 -7.02 13.74 1.48
N ILE A 51 -5.78 14.25 1.43
CA ILE A 51 -5.50 15.69 1.55
C ILE A 51 -5.89 16.44 0.28
N TYR A 52 -5.73 15.85 -0.91
CA TYR A 52 -6.18 16.45 -2.17
C TYR A 52 -7.71 16.41 -2.36
N ASP A 53 -8.41 15.43 -1.79
CA ASP A 53 -9.87 15.35 -1.77
C ASP A 53 -10.48 16.24 -0.66
N GLY A 54 -9.70 16.57 0.38
CA GLY A 54 -10.08 17.48 1.47
C GLY A 54 -10.07 18.98 1.13
N PHE A 55 -9.52 19.39 -0.02
CA PHE A 55 -9.62 20.76 -0.54
C PHE A 55 -10.70 20.93 -1.63
N ARG A 56 -11.54 19.91 -1.83
CA ARG A 56 -12.66 19.92 -2.80
C ARG A 56 -14.05 19.91 -2.18
N TYR A 57 -14.15 20.16 -0.87
CA TYR A 57 -15.44 20.39 -0.22
C TYR A 57 -15.64 21.88 0.12
N ASP A 58 -16.59 22.46 -0.63
CA ASP A 58 -17.38 23.67 -0.37
C ASP A 58 -16.70 25.04 -0.33
N ILE A 59 -16.53 25.65 -1.52
CA ILE A 59 -16.69 27.11 -1.70
C ILE A 59 -17.91 27.46 -2.57
N ASP A 60 -18.66 26.49 -3.09
CA ASP A 60 -19.88 26.78 -3.88
C ASP A 60 -21.03 25.86 -3.47
N ASP A 61 -21.73 26.19 -2.38
CA ASP A 61 -23.18 25.97 -2.27
C ASP A 61 -23.82 26.92 -1.23
N VAL A 62 -24.36 28.03 -1.77
CA VAL A 62 -25.40 29.00 -1.29
C VAL A 62 -25.18 29.80 0.00
#